data_AF-A0A497NKQ0-F1
#
_entry.id   AF-A0A497NKQ0-F1
#
_cell.length_a   1.000
_cell.length_b   1.000
_cell.length_c   1.000
_cell.angle_alpha   90.00
_cell.angle_beta   90.00
_cell.angle_gamma   90.00
#
_symmetry.space_group_name_H-M   'P 1'
#
loop_
_entity.id
_entity.type
_entity.pdbx_description
1 polymer ?
#
loop_
_entity_poly.entity_id
_entity_poly.type
_entity_poly.pdbx_seq_one_letter_code
_entity_poly.pdbx_strand_id
1 'polypeptide(L)'
;MGSLIKFGKSIKSAIFIGKGAEDPELSAAKELQKYIHKITGVLIPIESEEAMKKLRFRSAFLVGTPFTSETLEELIEKHLILTPKDDEGFTIKSLRLNHLDVIVIVGLTGMAVKYAVYKFLEKFCNVGFFRDGERHPSLEVLEFREIDYSDYPKFRYRGYLAHTWIGETRYRSTGLWLFDDWKKLLDWMNKKGFNLFFPILTYNEIYVRRFLRRAFPDVDPSEAARKAHPLPDELRLKSLRKAIEYARNAGFKIAYWAFPRHPSGVEMYEEEALKRFIGALVDLYGKPDFFIASPWCEFPSPGGVSRWDAEEKIYRAIKSISPGSDLVVMTWDWFIPFWRSLSTGSTGFFGRLRFPFDRIFAEWEAHKKMPGDVIIADWDRNFFYSNEWF
;
A
#
# COMPACT_ATOMS: atom_id res chain seq x y z
N MET A 1 28.76 2.61 30.27
CA MET A 1 28.78 1.53 29.26
C MET A 1 27.38 0.98 29.18
N GLY A 2 26.70 1.13 28.03
CA GLY A 2 25.36 0.58 27.82
C GLY A 2 25.31 -0.94 27.99
N SER A 3 24.17 -1.45 28.46
CA SER A 3 23.97 -2.90 28.54
C SER A 3 23.92 -3.51 27.13
N LEU A 4 24.63 -4.62 26.96
CA LEU A 4 24.66 -5.40 25.73
C LEU A 4 23.58 -6.47 25.80
N ILE A 5 22.53 -6.34 24.99
CA ILE A 5 21.44 -7.32 24.93
C ILE A 5 21.79 -8.40 23.90
N LYS A 6 21.61 -9.67 24.25
CA LYS A 6 21.98 -10.79 23.37
C LYS A 6 20.85 -11.79 23.18
N PHE A 7 20.78 -12.41 22.00
CA PHE A 7 19.86 -13.52 21.70
C PHE A 7 20.61 -14.61 20.95
N GLY A 8 20.49 -15.88 21.36
CA GLY A 8 21.22 -16.99 20.76
C GLY A 8 21.12 -18.29 21.56
N LYS A 9 21.83 -19.34 21.12
CA LYS A 9 21.63 -20.73 21.61
C LYS A 9 21.84 -20.92 23.10
N SER A 10 22.76 -20.18 23.71
CA SER A 10 23.10 -20.26 25.14
C SER A 10 22.36 -19.21 26.00
N ILE A 11 21.47 -18.43 25.41
CA ILE A 11 20.78 -17.33 26.09
C ILE A 11 19.29 -17.66 26.17
N LYS A 12 18.80 -17.84 27.39
CA LYS A 12 17.39 -18.10 27.62
C LYS A 12 16.59 -16.82 27.35
N SER A 13 15.87 -16.82 26.23
CA SER A 13 15.11 -15.67 25.73
C SER A 13 13.67 -16.01 25.37
N ALA A 14 12.81 -15.00 25.29
CA ALA A 14 11.42 -15.10 24.85
C ALA A 14 10.96 -13.83 24.13
N ILE A 15 9.86 -13.94 23.40
CA ILE A 15 9.07 -12.81 22.91
C ILE A 15 7.82 -12.75 23.78
N PHE A 16 7.58 -11.60 24.41
CA PHE A 16 6.41 -11.34 25.21
C PHE A 16 5.42 -10.47 24.46
N ILE A 17 4.15 -10.82 24.58
CA ILE A 17 3.02 -10.08 24.02
C ILE A 17 2.02 -9.74 25.13
N GLY A 18 1.28 -8.65 24.93
CA GLY A 18 0.20 -8.23 25.82
C GLY A 18 -0.86 -9.31 26.00
N LYS A 19 -1.51 -9.34 27.17
CA LYS A 19 -2.61 -10.30 27.45
C LYS A 19 -3.79 -10.15 26.49
N GLY A 20 -4.06 -8.93 26.05
CA GLY A 20 -5.13 -8.61 25.10
C GLY A 20 -4.70 -8.63 23.64
N ALA A 21 -3.51 -9.18 23.32
CA ALA A 21 -2.94 -9.06 21.98
C ALA A 21 -3.85 -9.66 20.90
N GLU A 22 -4.13 -8.86 19.87
CA GLU A 22 -4.95 -9.25 18.72
C GLU A 22 -4.14 -9.93 17.60
N ASP A 23 -4.82 -10.43 16.57
CA ASP A 23 -4.23 -11.14 15.44
C ASP A 23 -3.04 -10.43 14.77
N PRO A 24 -3.06 -9.09 14.53
CA PRO A 24 -1.90 -8.42 13.93
C PRO A 24 -0.67 -8.39 14.85
N GLU A 25 -0.85 -8.25 16.17
CA GLU A 25 0.25 -8.31 17.15
C GLU A 25 0.85 -9.72 17.22
N LEU A 26 -0.02 -10.75 17.26
CA LEU A 26 0.39 -12.15 17.20
C LEU A 26 1.14 -12.45 15.89
N SER A 27 0.68 -11.91 14.77
CA SER A 27 1.36 -12.01 13.47
C SER A 27 2.75 -11.37 13.50
N ALA A 28 2.87 -10.19 14.12
CA ALA A 28 4.15 -9.49 14.27
C ALA A 28 5.13 -10.29 15.15
N ALA A 29 4.69 -10.82 16.28
CA ALA A 29 5.51 -11.67 17.15
C ALA A 29 5.99 -12.95 16.43
N LYS A 30 5.11 -13.58 15.64
CA LYS A 30 5.46 -14.76 14.82
C LYS A 30 6.48 -14.43 13.73
N GLU A 31 6.34 -13.29 13.05
CA GLU A 31 7.34 -12.85 12.07
C GLU A 31 8.68 -12.57 12.76
N LEU A 32 8.70 -11.90 13.92
CA LEU A 32 9.93 -11.71 14.69
C LEU A 32 10.56 -13.06 15.05
N GLN A 33 9.81 -13.98 15.66
CA GLN A 33 10.27 -15.33 16.02
C GLN A 33 10.89 -16.05 14.81
N LYS A 34 10.20 -16.04 13.67
CA LYS A 34 10.64 -16.66 12.42
C LYS A 34 11.99 -16.10 11.97
N TYR A 35 12.20 -14.78 11.97
CA TYR A 35 13.48 -14.22 11.53
C TYR A 35 14.58 -14.40 12.56
N ILE A 36 14.29 -14.33 13.86
CA ILE A 36 15.27 -14.69 14.89
C ILE A 36 15.72 -16.15 14.70
N HIS A 37 14.80 -17.07 14.42
CA HIS A 37 15.13 -18.46 14.11
C HIS A 37 15.93 -18.60 12.81
N LYS A 38 15.55 -17.91 11.73
CA LYS A 38 16.32 -17.91 10.47
C LYS A 38 17.76 -17.40 10.66
N ILE A 39 17.96 -16.40 11.52
CA ILE A 39 19.28 -15.81 11.77
C ILE A 39 20.10 -16.69 12.70
N THR A 40 19.51 -17.12 13.81
CA THR A 40 20.24 -17.74 14.94
C THR A 40 20.16 -19.26 15.01
N GLY A 41 19.26 -19.87 14.24
CA GLY A 41 18.87 -21.27 14.39
C GLY A 41 18.05 -21.56 15.65
N VAL A 42 17.79 -20.58 16.51
CA VAL A 42 17.08 -20.77 17.79
C VAL A 42 15.64 -20.32 17.67
N LEU A 43 14.72 -21.24 18.01
CA LEU A 43 13.31 -20.91 18.15
C LEU A 43 13.06 -20.42 19.58
N ILE A 44 12.92 -19.11 19.76
CA ILE A 44 12.54 -18.52 21.06
C ILE A 44 11.02 -18.58 21.25
N PRO A 45 10.50 -18.93 22.44
CA PRO A 45 9.06 -19.02 22.66
C PRO A 45 8.37 -17.64 22.59
N ILE A 46 7.10 -17.64 22.20
CA ILE A 46 6.19 -16.50 22.33
C ILE A 46 5.33 -16.76 23.56
N GLU A 47 5.34 -15.85 24.52
CA GLU A 47 4.70 -15.99 25.84
C GLU A 47 3.85 -14.76 26.16
N SER A 48 2.89 -14.91 27.07
CA SER A 48 2.18 -13.76 27.65
C SER A 48 3.13 -12.92 28.51
N GLU A 49 2.98 -11.60 28.50
CA GLU A 49 3.74 -10.67 29.35
C GLU A 49 3.67 -11.02 30.84
N GLU A 50 2.60 -11.66 31.32
CA GLU A 50 2.49 -12.12 32.71
C GLU A 50 3.62 -13.10 33.09
N ALA A 51 4.14 -13.84 32.12
CA ALA A 51 5.24 -14.78 32.32
C ALA A 51 6.59 -14.07 32.53
N MET A 52 6.72 -12.78 32.18
CA MET A 52 7.94 -11.97 32.43
C MET A 52 8.32 -11.95 33.91
N LYS A 53 7.31 -11.90 34.81
CA LYS A 53 7.52 -11.85 36.26
C LYS A 53 7.85 -13.23 36.84
N LYS A 54 7.43 -14.31 36.17
CA LYS A 54 7.48 -15.69 36.69
C LYS A 54 8.71 -16.46 36.20
N LEU A 55 9.12 -16.22 34.97
CA LEU A 55 10.17 -16.98 34.31
C LEU A 55 11.49 -16.22 34.33
N ARG A 56 12.57 -16.94 34.68
CA ARG A 56 13.93 -16.40 34.61
C ARG A 56 14.45 -16.44 33.17
N PHE A 57 14.29 -15.34 32.45
CA PHE A 57 14.93 -15.07 31.16
C PHE A 57 16.11 -14.11 31.36
N ARG A 58 17.09 -14.16 30.45
CA ARG A 58 18.21 -13.21 30.43
C ARG A 58 17.93 -12.03 29.49
N SER A 59 17.29 -12.31 28.37
CA SER A 59 16.95 -11.28 27.39
C SER A 59 15.59 -11.56 26.76
N ALA A 60 14.85 -10.51 26.40
CA ALA A 60 13.52 -10.68 25.83
C ALA A 60 13.18 -9.61 24.80
N PHE A 61 12.20 -9.91 23.96
CA PHE A 61 11.44 -8.90 23.24
C PHE A 61 10.12 -8.66 23.97
N LEU A 62 9.68 -7.42 24.06
CA LEU A 62 8.31 -7.07 24.47
C LEU A 62 7.65 -6.37 23.28
N VAL A 63 6.63 -6.99 22.70
CA VAL A 63 6.03 -6.61 21.42
C VAL A 63 4.53 -6.41 21.60
N GLY A 64 4.00 -5.26 21.21
CA GLY A 64 2.54 -5.04 21.26
C GLY A 64 2.14 -3.57 21.30
N THR A 65 0.91 -3.32 21.72
CA THR A 65 0.37 -1.97 21.93
C THR A 65 0.21 -1.66 23.42
N PRO A 66 0.21 -0.38 23.83
CA PRO A 66 -0.10 -0.04 25.22
C PRO A 66 -1.56 -0.34 25.60
N PHE A 67 -2.45 -0.55 24.63
CA PHE A 67 -3.86 -0.89 24.89
C PHE A 67 -4.07 -2.36 25.25
N THR A 68 -3.13 -3.23 24.86
CA THR A 68 -3.22 -4.67 25.07
C THR A 68 -2.18 -5.21 26.04
N SER A 69 -1.22 -4.38 26.46
CA SER A 69 -0.12 -4.71 27.37
C SER A 69 0.01 -3.70 28.51
N GLU A 70 -0.29 -4.15 29.73
CA GLU A 70 -0.14 -3.33 30.95
C GLU A 70 1.33 -2.90 31.15
N THR A 71 2.28 -3.78 30.77
CA THR A 71 3.71 -3.46 30.87
C THR A 71 4.10 -2.33 29.92
N LEU A 72 3.59 -2.32 28.69
CA LEU A 72 3.89 -1.25 27.72
C LEU A 72 3.25 0.07 28.13
N GLU A 73 2.02 0.03 28.64
CA GLU A 73 1.33 1.19 29.22
C GLU A 73 2.17 1.82 30.35
N GLU A 74 2.59 1.01 31.33
CA GLU A 74 3.40 1.47 32.46
C GLU A 74 4.75 2.08 32.01
N LEU A 75 5.40 1.51 30.98
CA LEU A 75 6.65 2.04 30.44
C LEU A 75 6.47 3.41 29.76
N ILE A 76 5.32 3.65 29.12
CA ILE A 76 4.97 4.95 28.54
C ILE A 76 4.65 5.95 29.64
N GLU A 77 3.80 5.59 30.60
CA GLU A 77 3.42 6.47 31.73
C GLU A 77 4.65 6.92 32.52
N LYS A 78 5.63 6.04 32.72
CA LYS A 78 6.90 6.34 33.39
C LYS A 78 7.93 7.03 32.49
N HIS A 79 7.58 7.33 31.24
CA HIS A 79 8.44 8.00 30.26
C HIS A 79 9.75 7.24 29.97
N LEU A 80 9.73 5.91 30.14
CA LEU A 80 10.86 5.03 29.84
C LEU A 80 10.96 4.72 28.35
N ILE A 81 9.81 4.71 27.66
CA ILE A 81 9.72 4.68 26.20
C ILE A 81 8.86 5.85 25.71
N LEU A 82 9.12 6.32 24.49
CA LEU A 82 8.32 7.35 23.87
C LEU A 82 6.99 6.77 23.37
N THR A 83 5.90 7.48 23.65
CA THR A 83 4.61 7.22 23.00
C THR A 83 4.75 7.36 21.49
N PRO A 84 4.32 6.37 20.69
CA PRO A 84 4.34 6.52 19.25
C PRO A 84 3.45 7.69 18.80
N LYS A 85 3.85 8.37 17.73
CA LYS A 85 3.28 9.67 17.34
C LYS A 85 1.90 9.59 16.67
N ASP A 86 1.63 8.51 15.93
CA ASP A 86 0.39 8.30 15.17
C ASP A 86 0.06 6.79 15.02
N ASP A 87 -1.06 6.48 14.37
CA ASP A 87 -1.64 5.13 14.24
C ASP A 87 -0.72 4.11 13.56
N GLU A 88 0.24 4.54 12.74
CA GLU A 88 1.24 3.69 12.08
C GLU A 88 2.68 3.95 12.57
N GLY A 89 2.83 4.87 13.52
CA GLY A 89 4.07 5.21 14.19
C GLY A 89 4.43 4.18 15.25
N PHE A 90 5.73 4.05 15.50
CA PHE A 90 6.24 3.07 16.45
C PHE A 90 7.54 3.53 17.14
N THR A 91 7.84 2.87 18.25
CA THR A 91 9.07 3.03 19.04
C THR A 91 9.72 1.67 19.25
N ILE A 92 11.04 1.61 19.09
CA ILE A 92 11.90 0.47 19.38
C ILE A 92 12.94 0.95 20.39
N LYS A 93 13.00 0.31 21.56
CA LYS A 93 13.91 0.73 22.61
C LYS A 93 14.49 -0.45 23.38
N SER A 94 15.80 -0.43 23.62
CA SER A 94 16.45 -1.35 24.54
C SER A 94 16.35 -0.79 25.97
N LEU A 95 15.89 -1.60 26.91
CA LEU A 95 15.79 -1.26 28.32
C LEU A 95 16.33 -2.41 29.18
N ARG A 96 16.61 -2.11 30.43
CA ARG A 96 16.82 -3.13 31.46
C ARG A 96 15.70 -3.04 32.48
N LEU A 97 14.84 -4.05 32.52
CA LEU A 97 13.74 -4.16 33.48
C LEU A 97 14.20 -5.09 34.60
N ASN A 98 14.66 -4.51 35.70
CA ASN A 98 15.29 -5.22 36.81
C ASN A 98 16.52 -6.04 36.37
N HIS A 99 16.36 -7.36 36.24
CA HIS A 99 17.41 -8.30 35.83
C HIS A 99 17.27 -8.77 34.38
N LEU A 100 16.24 -8.30 33.66
CA LEU A 100 15.92 -8.70 32.29
C LEU A 100 16.31 -7.60 31.32
N ASP A 101 17.15 -7.95 30.33
CA ASP A 101 17.47 -7.06 29.22
C ASP A 101 16.38 -7.18 28.13
N VAL A 102 15.68 -6.10 27.83
CA VAL A 102 14.47 -6.12 26.98
C VAL A 102 14.65 -5.22 25.75
N ILE A 103 14.26 -5.72 24.58
CA ILE A 103 13.99 -4.87 23.41
C ILE A 103 12.47 -4.70 23.32
N VAL A 104 12.02 -3.48 23.59
CA VAL A 104 10.63 -3.07 23.46
C VAL A 104 10.36 -2.66 22.02
N ILE A 105 9.29 -3.19 21.44
CA ILE A 105 8.78 -2.85 20.10
C ILE A 105 7.29 -2.51 20.27
N VAL A 106 6.96 -1.22 20.22
CA VAL A 106 5.62 -0.72 20.52
C VAL A 106 5.06 0.14 19.39
N GLY A 107 3.76 -0.02 19.11
CA GLY A 107 2.98 0.82 18.21
C GLY A 107 1.59 1.10 18.80
N LEU A 108 0.84 2.05 18.24
CA LEU A 108 -0.54 2.32 18.69
C LEU A 108 -1.56 1.34 18.11
N THR A 109 -1.23 0.71 16.98
CA THR A 109 -2.06 -0.31 16.34
C THR A 109 -1.25 -1.58 16.11
N GLY A 110 -1.92 -2.72 15.96
CA GLY A 110 -1.24 -3.97 15.61
C GLY A 110 -0.52 -3.91 14.25
N MET A 111 -0.96 -3.05 13.32
CA MET A 111 -0.24 -2.78 12.07
C MET A 111 1.06 -1.99 12.31
N ALA A 112 1.02 -0.97 13.17
CA ALA A 112 2.23 -0.25 13.57
C ALA A 112 3.26 -1.18 14.21
N VAL A 113 2.81 -2.11 15.08
CA VAL A 113 3.67 -3.13 15.70
C VAL A 113 4.32 -4.02 14.64
N LYS A 114 3.57 -4.44 13.62
CA LYS A 114 4.11 -5.24 12.52
C LYS A 114 5.16 -4.48 11.72
N TYR A 115 4.92 -3.21 11.39
CA TYR A 115 5.92 -2.37 10.72
C TYR A 115 7.15 -2.13 11.59
N ALA A 116 6.98 -1.98 12.91
CA ALA A 116 8.07 -1.85 13.85
C ALA A 116 8.96 -3.11 13.87
N VAL A 117 8.36 -4.31 13.85
CA VAL A 117 9.10 -5.58 13.72
C VAL A 117 9.89 -5.62 12.41
N TYR A 118 9.30 -5.28 11.27
CA TYR A 118 10.03 -5.26 10.01
C TYR A 118 11.16 -4.22 9.99
N LYS A 119 10.92 -3.02 10.54
CA LYS A 119 11.96 -2.00 10.69
C LYS A 119 13.08 -2.49 11.60
N PHE A 120 12.75 -3.17 12.69
CA PHE A 120 13.72 -3.76 13.60
C PHE A 120 14.63 -4.75 12.87
N LEU A 121 14.01 -5.66 12.12
CA LEU A 121 14.71 -6.68 11.35
C LEU A 121 15.62 -6.08 10.27
N GLU A 122 15.15 -5.09 9.52
CA GLU A 122 15.97 -4.43 8.50
C GLU A 122 17.11 -3.62 9.11
N LYS A 123 16.83 -2.81 10.14
CA LYS A 123 17.77 -1.82 10.66
C LYS A 123 18.79 -2.40 11.65
N PHE A 124 18.39 -3.37 12.47
CA PHE A 124 19.23 -3.88 13.56
C PHE A 124 19.65 -5.34 13.35
N CYS A 125 18.92 -6.12 12.55
CA CYS A 125 19.25 -7.52 12.28
C CYS A 125 19.85 -7.76 10.88
N ASN A 126 20.07 -6.71 10.08
CA ASN A 126 20.58 -6.78 8.71
C ASN A 126 19.77 -7.70 7.78
N VAL A 127 18.44 -7.76 7.99
CA VAL A 127 17.54 -8.45 7.07
C VAL A 127 17.24 -7.55 5.87
N GLY A 128 17.35 -8.07 4.66
CA GLY A 128 16.97 -7.36 3.43
C GLY A 128 15.68 -7.93 2.85
N PHE A 129 14.65 -7.09 2.73
CA PHE A 129 13.39 -7.44 2.07
C PHE A 129 13.36 -6.90 0.64
N PHE A 130 13.54 -7.78 -0.34
CA PHE A 130 13.51 -7.45 -1.77
C PHE A 130 12.31 -8.10 -2.46
N ARG A 131 11.92 -7.53 -3.59
CA ARG A 131 10.78 -8.03 -4.38
C ARG A 131 11.04 -9.43 -4.95
N ASP A 132 12.30 -9.76 -5.20
CA ASP A 132 12.78 -11.03 -5.73
C ASP A 132 13.25 -12.01 -4.65
N GLY A 133 13.23 -11.62 -3.38
CA GLY A 133 13.58 -12.51 -2.27
C GLY A 133 14.01 -11.79 -1.00
N GLU A 134 14.24 -12.57 0.04
CA GLU A 134 14.71 -12.08 1.34
C GLU A 134 16.17 -12.48 1.54
N ARG A 135 16.97 -11.63 2.18
CA ARG A 135 18.32 -11.96 2.64
C ARG A 135 18.41 -11.75 4.14
N HIS A 136 19.11 -12.62 4.84
CA HIS A 136 19.37 -12.47 6.27
C HIS A 136 20.78 -13.01 6.57
N PRO A 137 21.43 -12.53 7.64
CA PRO A 137 22.67 -13.14 8.09
C PRO A 137 22.38 -14.50 8.74
N SER A 138 23.44 -15.29 8.92
CA SER A 138 23.44 -16.47 9.77
C SER A 138 24.49 -16.25 10.86
N LEU A 139 24.04 -16.13 12.10
CA LEU A 139 24.85 -15.74 13.27
C LEU A 139 24.54 -16.66 14.44
N GLU A 140 25.51 -17.00 15.28
CA GLU A 140 25.21 -17.77 16.49
C GLU A 140 24.47 -16.94 17.56
N VAL A 141 24.75 -15.63 17.58
CA VAL A 141 24.23 -14.67 18.55
C VAL A 141 23.92 -13.34 17.86
N LEU A 142 22.74 -12.80 18.12
CA LEU A 142 22.38 -11.41 17.85
C LEU A 142 22.75 -10.56 19.05
N GLU A 143 23.42 -9.43 18.81
CA GLU A 143 23.87 -8.51 19.85
C GLU A 143 23.42 -7.09 19.54
N PHE A 144 22.86 -6.42 20.54
CA PHE A 144 22.34 -5.06 20.39
C PHE A 144 22.91 -4.17 21.50
N ARG A 145 23.36 -2.99 21.10
CA ARG A 145 23.80 -1.93 22.02
C ARG A 145 22.85 -0.76 21.87
N GLU A 146 22.29 -0.32 23.01
CA GLU A 146 21.56 0.95 23.16
C GLU A 146 20.70 1.32 21.93
N ILE A 147 19.58 0.63 21.76
CA ILE A 147 18.57 1.00 20.77
C ILE A 147 17.66 2.06 21.39
N ASP A 148 17.56 3.21 20.73
CA ASP A 148 16.51 4.20 20.96
C ASP A 148 16.09 4.75 19.59
N TYR A 149 14.99 4.24 19.06
CA TYR A 149 14.54 4.54 17.71
C TYR A 149 13.02 4.70 17.66
N SER A 150 12.55 5.79 17.09
CA SER A 150 11.13 5.99 16.76
C SER A 150 11.00 6.44 15.32
N ASP A 151 9.90 6.04 14.68
CA ASP A 151 9.61 6.38 13.29
C ASP A 151 8.11 6.42 13.08
N TYR A 152 7.70 7.17 12.06
CA TYR A 152 6.30 7.25 11.66
C TYR A 152 6.21 7.64 10.18
N PRO A 153 5.24 7.08 9.43
CA PRO A 153 5.11 7.36 8.02
C PRO A 153 4.69 8.81 7.80
N LYS A 154 5.38 9.50 6.87
CA LYS A 154 4.99 10.87 6.47
C LYS A 154 3.77 10.90 5.56
N PHE A 155 3.48 9.78 4.91
CA PHE A 155 2.37 9.62 3.97
C PHE A 155 1.39 8.61 4.53
N ARG A 156 0.12 9.01 4.68
CA ARG A 156 -0.94 8.14 5.19
C ARG A 156 -1.17 6.91 4.31
N TYR A 157 -1.14 7.08 2.99
CA TYR A 157 -1.29 5.99 2.03
C TYR A 157 -0.01 5.83 1.22
N ARG A 158 0.49 4.60 1.21
CA ARG A 158 1.73 4.20 0.55
C ARG A 158 1.40 2.95 -0.24
N GLY A 159 1.47 3.01 -1.56
CA GLY A 159 1.40 1.80 -2.37
C GLY A 159 2.54 1.71 -3.36
N TYR A 160 2.50 0.65 -4.15
CA TYR A 160 3.54 0.36 -5.12
C TYR A 160 2.89 -0.02 -6.44
N LEU A 161 3.20 0.76 -7.47
CA LEU A 161 2.67 0.52 -8.80
C LEU A 161 3.47 -0.57 -9.52
N ALA A 162 2.93 -1.78 -9.56
CA ALA A 162 3.46 -2.83 -10.42
C ALA A 162 2.95 -2.62 -11.86
N HIS A 163 3.80 -2.04 -12.70
CA HIS A 163 3.42 -1.59 -14.05
C HIS A 163 3.00 -2.72 -15.01
N THR A 164 1.93 -2.48 -15.79
CA THR A 164 1.31 -3.37 -16.80
C THR A 164 1.58 -2.93 -18.26
N TRP A 165 2.83 -2.73 -18.69
CA TRP A 165 3.05 -2.47 -20.13
C TRP A 165 2.93 -3.76 -20.95
N ILE A 166 2.03 -3.75 -21.93
CA ILE A 166 1.82 -4.84 -22.90
C ILE A 166 2.61 -4.48 -24.16
N GLY A 167 3.77 -5.12 -24.30
CA GLY A 167 4.64 -5.09 -25.46
C GLY A 167 5.65 -6.22 -25.26
N GLU A 168 5.68 -7.17 -26.19
CA GLU A 168 6.13 -8.56 -26.05
C GLU A 168 7.58 -8.83 -25.57
N THR A 169 8.33 -7.86 -25.05
CA THR A 169 9.76 -8.09 -24.74
C THR A 169 10.28 -7.55 -23.41
N ARG A 170 9.50 -7.40 -22.33
CA ARG A 170 10.11 -7.09 -21.01
C ARG A 170 9.38 -7.75 -19.82
N TYR A 171 9.79 -8.97 -19.48
CA TYR A 171 9.81 -9.73 -18.21
C TYR A 171 9.24 -9.16 -16.87
N ARG A 172 8.30 -8.22 -16.86
CA ARG A 172 7.84 -7.48 -15.65
C ARG A 172 6.35 -7.11 -15.62
N SER A 173 5.54 -7.53 -16.61
CA SER A 173 4.12 -7.17 -16.66
C SER A 173 3.30 -8.02 -15.70
N THR A 174 2.50 -7.38 -14.84
CA THR A 174 1.53 -8.09 -13.98
C THR A 174 0.41 -8.76 -14.78
N GLY A 175 0.32 -8.52 -16.10
CA GLY A 175 -0.64 -9.19 -16.98
C GLY A 175 -0.42 -10.71 -17.14
N LEU A 176 0.69 -11.23 -16.64
CA LEU A 176 1.02 -12.67 -16.57
C LEU A 176 0.95 -13.24 -15.15
N TRP A 177 0.65 -12.43 -14.14
CA TRP A 177 0.71 -12.85 -12.75
C TRP A 177 -0.50 -13.65 -12.34
N LEU A 178 -0.24 -14.77 -11.68
CA LEU A 178 -1.25 -15.53 -10.96
C LEU A 178 -1.21 -15.13 -9.47
N PHE A 179 -2.09 -15.72 -8.68
CA PHE A 179 -2.23 -15.38 -7.27
C PHE A 179 -0.91 -15.43 -6.50
N ASP A 180 -0.06 -16.43 -6.76
CA ASP A 180 1.22 -16.58 -6.03
C ASP A 180 2.19 -15.43 -6.31
N ASP A 181 2.18 -14.86 -7.51
CA ASP A 181 3.01 -13.71 -7.87
C ASP A 181 2.49 -12.44 -7.19
N TRP A 182 1.17 -12.23 -7.20
CA TRP A 182 0.53 -11.16 -6.45
C TRP A 182 0.81 -11.27 -4.95
N LYS A 183 0.72 -12.48 -4.39
CA LYS A 183 1.01 -12.74 -2.99
C LYS A 183 2.45 -12.37 -2.64
N LYS A 184 3.43 -12.75 -3.46
CA LYS A 184 4.84 -12.34 -3.27
C LYS A 184 5.00 -10.83 -3.25
N LEU A 185 4.34 -10.12 -4.17
CA LEU A 185 4.34 -8.66 -4.18
C LEU A 185 3.74 -8.10 -2.88
N LEU A 186 2.55 -8.56 -2.49
CA LEU A 186 1.84 -8.08 -1.30
C LEU A 186 2.61 -8.36 -0.01
N ASP A 187 3.26 -9.52 0.09
CA ASP A 187 4.12 -9.89 1.23
C ASP A 187 5.34 -8.96 1.32
N TRP A 188 5.97 -8.67 0.19
CA TRP A 188 7.06 -7.69 0.14
C TRP A 188 6.55 -6.28 0.46
N MET A 189 5.39 -5.89 -0.08
CA MET A 189 4.78 -4.58 0.16
C MET A 189 4.54 -4.35 1.66
N ASN A 190 3.99 -5.35 2.36
CA ASN A 190 3.73 -5.28 3.79
C ASN A 190 5.04 -5.12 4.59
N LYS A 191 6.09 -5.86 4.22
CA LYS A 191 7.44 -5.76 4.83
C LYS A 191 8.09 -4.40 4.64
N LYS A 192 7.77 -3.71 3.54
CA LYS A 192 8.24 -2.35 3.26
C LYS A 192 7.33 -1.26 3.82
N GLY A 193 6.26 -1.62 4.53
CA GLY A 193 5.34 -0.67 5.14
C GLY A 193 4.33 -0.05 4.18
N PHE A 194 4.13 -0.61 2.99
CA PHE A 194 3.04 -0.18 2.10
C PHE A 194 1.70 -0.68 2.65
N ASN A 195 0.67 0.16 2.55
CA ASN A 195 -0.66 -0.09 3.09
C ASN A 195 -1.79 0.15 2.07
N LEU A 196 -1.45 0.47 0.82
CA LEU A 196 -2.42 0.64 -0.26
C LEU A 196 -2.10 -0.31 -1.42
N PHE A 197 -3.07 -1.14 -1.77
CA PHE A 197 -3.01 -2.01 -2.93
C PHE A 197 -3.97 -1.52 -4.01
N PHE A 198 -3.40 -1.17 -5.17
CA PHE A 198 -4.14 -0.67 -6.32
C PHE A 198 -3.63 -1.37 -7.59
N PRO A 199 -4.09 -2.60 -7.85
CA PRO A 199 -3.69 -3.31 -9.06
C PRO A 199 -4.10 -2.48 -10.28
N ILE A 200 -3.17 -2.24 -11.20
CA ILE A 200 -3.54 -1.58 -12.45
C ILE A 200 -4.42 -2.52 -13.25
N LEU A 201 -5.72 -2.33 -13.15
CA LEU A 201 -6.69 -2.89 -14.06
C LEU A 201 -6.62 -2.03 -15.32
N THR A 202 -5.52 -2.10 -16.08
CA THR A 202 -5.27 -1.17 -17.20
C THR A 202 -6.21 -1.40 -18.36
N TYR A 203 -6.22 -0.44 -19.29
CA TYR A 203 -6.78 -0.46 -20.65
C TYR A 203 -7.10 -1.84 -21.26
N ASN A 204 -6.19 -2.82 -21.24
CA ASN A 204 -6.45 -4.16 -21.79
C ASN A 204 -6.92 -5.22 -20.77
N GLU A 205 -6.70 -4.98 -19.47
CA GLU A 205 -7.28 -5.79 -18.39
C GLU A 205 -8.75 -5.44 -18.12
N ILE A 206 -9.15 -4.17 -18.31
CA ILE A 206 -10.55 -3.71 -18.33
C ILE A 206 -11.35 -4.44 -19.42
N TYR A 207 -10.68 -4.98 -20.43
CA TYR A 207 -11.28 -5.86 -21.43
C TYR A 207 -11.34 -7.33 -21.01
N VAL A 208 -11.56 -7.61 -19.71
CA VAL A 208 -12.18 -8.89 -19.39
C VAL A 208 -13.50 -8.90 -20.16
N ARG A 209 -13.67 -9.83 -21.11
CA ARG A 209 -14.89 -9.94 -21.92
C ARG A 209 -16.14 -9.98 -21.01
N ARG A 210 -15.97 -10.49 -19.79
CA ARG A 210 -16.98 -10.59 -18.74
C ARG A 210 -17.31 -9.26 -18.04
N PHE A 211 -16.32 -8.39 -17.81
CA PHE A 211 -16.56 -7.04 -17.28
C PHE A 211 -17.30 -6.18 -18.31
N LEU A 212 -16.79 -6.17 -19.54
CA LEU A 212 -17.43 -5.44 -20.64
C LEU A 212 -18.84 -5.93 -20.93
N ARG A 213 -19.08 -7.25 -20.99
CA ARG A 213 -20.45 -7.78 -21.14
C ARG A 213 -21.37 -7.40 -19.97
N ARG A 214 -20.84 -7.17 -18.77
CA ARG A 214 -21.65 -6.78 -17.61
C ARG A 214 -21.97 -5.28 -17.62
N ALA A 215 -21.01 -4.44 -17.99
CA ALA A 215 -21.20 -2.99 -18.11
C ALA A 215 -21.93 -2.59 -19.41
N PHE A 216 -21.67 -3.30 -20.51
CA PHE A 216 -22.11 -3.05 -21.88
C PHE A 216 -22.50 -4.37 -22.59
N PRO A 217 -23.63 -4.99 -22.22
CA PRO A 217 -24.04 -6.28 -22.77
C PRO A 217 -24.27 -6.28 -24.29
N ASP A 218 -24.57 -5.11 -24.85
CA ASP A 218 -24.93 -4.94 -26.27
C ASP A 218 -23.72 -4.70 -27.19
N VAL A 219 -22.49 -4.65 -26.64
CA VAL A 219 -21.28 -4.34 -27.39
C VAL A 219 -20.43 -5.60 -27.57
N ASP A 220 -20.19 -6.00 -28.81
CA ASP A 220 -19.25 -7.07 -29.13
C ASP A 220 -17.80 -6.54 -29.06
N PRO A 221 -16.93 -7.06 -28.16
CA PRO A 221 -15.54 -6.60 -28.07
C PRO A 221 -14.76 -6.89 -29.36
N SER A 222 -13.92 -5.93 -29.76
CA SER A 222 -13.09 -6.02 -30.97
C SER A 222 -12.16 -7.24 -30.98
N GLU A 223 -11.77 -7.70 -32.17
CA GLU A 223 -10.86 -8.85 -32.29
C GLU A 223 -9.49 -8.62 -31.61
N ALA A 224 -9.01 -7.37 -31.59
CA ALA A 224 -7.82 -6.97 -30.84
C ALA A 224 -8.02 -7.14 -29.33
N ALA A 225 -9.16 -6.71 -28.77
CA ALA A 225 -9.50 -6.94 -27.37
C ALA A 225 -9.64 -8.44 -27.06
N ARG A 226 -10.11 -9.25 -28.02
CA ARG A 226 -10.19 -10.71 -27.90
C ARG A 226 -8.83 -11.41 -27.84
N LYS A 227 -7.78 -10.83 -28.44
CA LYS A 227 -6.42 -11.38 -28.53
C LYS A 227 -5.41 -10.70 -27.57
N ALA A 228 -5.83 -9.67 -26.84
CA ALA A 228 -4.92 -8.76 -26.13
C ALA A 228 -4.17 -9.36 -24.92
N HIS A 229 -4.63 -10.47 -24.35
CA HIS A 229 -4.02 -11.05 -23.15
C HIS A 229 -3.58 -12.51 -23.32
N PRO A 230 -2.37 -12.86 -22.82
CA PRO A 230 -1.82 -14.22 -22.88
C PRO A 230 -2.50 -15.21 -21.92
N LEU A 231 -3.23 -14.73 -20.90
CA LEU A 231 -3.91 -15.58 -19.91
C LEU A 231 -5.44 -15.58 -20.10
N PRO A 232 -6.13 -16.73 -19.90
CA PRO A 232 -7.59 -16.81 -19.92
C PRO A 232 -8.25 -15.87 -18.91
N ASP A 233 -9.35 -15.23 -19.31
CA ASP A 233 -10.13 -14.27 -18.49
C ASP A 233 -10.52 -14.83 -17.12
N GLU A 234 -11.02 -16.06 -17.07
CA GLU A 234 -11.46 -16.69 -15.83
C GLU A 234 -10.32 -16.88 -14.83
N LEU A 235 -9.14 -17.27 -15.33
CA LEU A 235 -7.95 -17.46 -14.51
C LEU A 235 -7.44 -16.13 -13.94
N ARG A 236 -7.46 -15.06 -14.74
CA ARG A 236 -7.09 -13.71 -14.31
C ARG A 236 -8.04 -13.19 -13.24
N LEU A 237 -9.35 -13.26 -13.50
CA LEU A 237 -10.39 -12.84 -12.55
C LEU A 237 -10.25 -13.57 -11.21
N LYS A 238 -10.11 -14.90 -11.24
CA LYS A 238 -9.95 -15.72 -10.04
C LYS A 238 -8.69 -15.35 -9.27
N SER A 239 -7.57 -15.14 -9.96
CA SER A 239 -6.28 -14.81 -9.34
C SER A 239 -6.31 -13.44 -8.67
N LEU A 240 -6.84 -12.44 -9.37
CA LEU A 240 -6.92 -11.08 -8.85
C LEU A 240 -7.91 -10.95 -7.69
N ARG A 241 -9.06 -11.62 -7.74
CA ARG A 241 -10.00 -11.67 -6.60
C ARG A 241 -9.32 -12.19 -5.33
N LYS A 242 -8.57 -13.31 -5.46
CA LYS A 242 -7.79 -13.86 -4.35
C LYS A 242 -6.73 -12.87 -3.85
N ALA A 243 -6.06 -12.15 -4.75
CA ALA A 243 -5.07 -11.15 -4.37
C ALA A 243 -5.69 -9.98 -3.60
N ILE A 244 -6.85 -9.47 -4.04
CA ILE A 244 -7.58 -8.39 -3.34
C ILE A 244 -8.05 -8.84 -1.96
N GLU A 245 -8.60 -10.06 -1.85
CA GLU A 245 -9.00 -10.64 -0.57
C GLU A 245 -7.81 -10.81 0.38
N TYR A 246 -6.69 -11.33 -0.14
CA TYR A 246 -5.44 -11.44 0.61
C TYR A 246 -4.94 -10.08 1.10
N ALA A 247 -4.98 -9.06 0.24
CA ALA A 247 -4.59 -7.70 0.58
C ALA A 247 -5.47 -7.13 1.71
N ARG A 248 -6.81 -7.28 1.62
CA ARG A 248 -7.74 -6.85 2.67
C ARG A 248 -7.43 -7.53 4.01
N ASN A 249 -7.25 -8.84 4.00
CA ASN A 249 -6.92 -9.62 5.21
C ASN A 249 -5.55 -9.22 5.79
N ALA A 250 -4.64 -8.72 4.96
CA ALA A 250 -3.34 -8.22 5.38
C ALA A 250 -3.36 -6.74 5.81
N GLY A 251 -4.54 -6.09 5.84
CA GLY A 251 -4.73 -4.71 6.29
C GLY A 251 -4.52 -3.65 5.21
N PHE A 252 -4.39 -4.04 3.94
CA PHE A 252 -4.28 -3.05 2.85
C PHE A 252 -5.62 -2.39 2.58
N LYS A 253 -5.56 -1.09 2.35
CA LYS A 253 -6.58 -0.35 1.64
C LYS A 253 -6.58 -0.74 0.16
N ILE A 254 -7.76 -0.79 -0.45
CA ILE A 254 -7.94 -1.23 -1.83
C ILE A 254 -8.37 -0.05 -2.69
N ALA A 255 -7.71 0.15 -3.83
CA ALA A 255 -8.16 1.10 -4.84
C ALA A 255 -8.41 0.43 -6.20
N TYR A 256 -9.46 0.88 -6.89
CA TYR A 256 -9.73 0.49 -8.28
C TYR A 256 -9.63 1.67 -9.21
N TRP A 257 -9.21 1.42 -10.44
CA TRP A 257 -9.19 2.43 -11.47
C TRP A 257 -10.57 2.64 -12.09
N ALA A 258 -11.08 3.86 -11.99
CA ALA A 258 -12.26 4.36 -12.66
C ALA A 258 -11.87 4.99 -14.01
N PHE A 259 -11.51 4.14 -14.98
CA PHE A 259 -11.22 4.53 -16.36
C PHE A 259 -12.39 4.18 -17.30
N PRO A 260 -13.36 5.07 -17.51
CA PRO A 260 -14.53 4.76 -18.31
C PRO A 260 -14.24 4.92 -19.80
N ARG A 261 -13.55 3.93 -20.39
CA ARG A 261 -13.32 3.88 -21.84
C ARG A 261 -14.24 2.86 -22.50
N HIS A 262 -15.00 3.30 -23.50
CA HIS A 262 -15.81 2.42 -24.36
C HIS A 262 -14.91 1.47 -25.17
N PRO A 263 -15.36 0.24 -25.47
CA PRO A 263 -14.63 -0.72 -26.30
C PRO A 263 -14.30 -0.24 -27.73
N SER A 264 -15.01 0.77 -28.24
CA SER A 264 -14.67 1.42 -29.53
C SER A 264 -13.50 2.41 -29.43
N GLY A 265 -12.92 2.57 -28.24
CA GLY A 265 -11.82 3.51 -27.97
C GLY A 265 -12.26 4.91 -27.56
N VAL A 266 -13.57 5.19 -27.55
CA VAL A 266 -14.18 6.47 -27.15
C VAL A 266 -14.31 6.54 -25.63
N GLU A 267 -13.91 7.62 -25.01
CA GLU A 267 -14.13 7.81 -23.58
C GLU A 267 -15.58 8.16 -23.27
N MET A 268 -16.13 7.61 -22.19
CA MET A 268 -17.54 7.79 -21.83
C MET A 268 -17.68 8.44 -20.47
N TYR A 269 -18.23 9.64 -20.48
CA TYR A 269 -18.60 10.37 -19.26
C TYR A 269 -20.10 10.58 -19.17
N GLU A 270 -20.88 9.71 -19.81
CA GLU A 270 -22.31 9.62 -19.56
C GLU A 270 -22.55 8.95 -18.21
N GLU A 271 -23.34 9.60 -17.36
CA GLU A 271 -23.48 9.20 -15.96
C GLU A 271 -23.98 7.75 -15.80
N GLU A 272 -24.91 7.32 -16.64
CA GLU A 272 -25.43 5.94 -16.61
C GLU A 272 -24.37 4.90 -17.04
N ALA A 273 -23.51 5.24 -18.00
CA ALA A 273 -22.38 4.38 -18.37
C ALA A 273 -21.35 4.28 -17.24
N LEU A 274 -21.07 5.41 -16.56
CA LEU A 274 -20.19 5.44 -15.39
C LEU A 274 -20.74 4.58 -14.24
N LYS A 275 -22.04 4.70 -13.93
CA LYS A 275 -22.71 3.88 -12.91
C LYS A 275 -22.60 2.39 -13.24
N ARG A 276 -22.85 2.00 -14.50
CA ARG A 276 -22.69 0.59 -14.93
C ARG A 276 -21.25 0.10 -14.80
N PHE A 277 -20.27 0.94 -15.19
CA PHE A 277 -18.85 0.61 -15.08
C PHE A 277 -18.43 0.40 -13.62
N ILE A 278 -18.75 1.35 -12.74
CA ILE A 278 -18.43 1.29 -11.32
C ILE A 278 -19.15 0.12 -10.64
N GLY A 279 -20.43 -0.08 -10.96
CA GLY A 279 -21.23 -1.19 -10.46
C GLY A 279 -20.62 -2.54 -10.83
N ALA A 280 -20.17 -2.69 -12.08
CA ALA A 280 -19.50 -3.91 -12.51
C ALA A 280 -18.16 -4.15 -11.78
N LEU A 281 -17.39 -3.12 -11.44
CA LEU A 281 -16.16 -3.27 -10.63
C LEU A 281 -16.47 -3.75 -9.22
N VAL A 282 -17.47 -3.13 -8.57
CA VAL A 282 -17.92 -3.50 -7.23
C VAL A 282 -18.48 -4.93 -7.21
N ASP A 283 -19.27 -5.31 -8.22
CA ASP A 283 -19.80 -6.67 -8.36
C ASP A 283 -18.69 -7.72 -8.54
N LEU A 284 -17.61 -7.36 -9.25
CA LEU A 284 -16.52 -8.30 -9.51
C LEU A 284 -15.55 -8.42 -8.34
N TYR A 285 -15.24 -7.34 -7.63
CA TYR A 285 -14.12 -7.36 -6.68
C TYR A 285 -14.54 -6.96 -5.24
N GLY A 286 -15.81 -6.65 -5.04
CA GLY A 286 -16.32 -6.04 -3.81
C GLY A 286 -15.94 -4.57 -3.74
N LYS A 287 -16.53 -3.84 -2.79
CA LYS A 287 -16.31 -2.40 -2.59
C LYS A 287 -14.83 -2.05 -2.29
N PRO A 288 -14.23 -1.05 -2.96
CA PRO A 288 -12.90 -0.54 -2.61
C PRO A 288 -12.98 0.57 -1.55
N ASP A 289 -11.83 0.91 -0.95
CA ASP A 289 -11.70 2.14 -0.16
C ASP A 289 -11.62 3.36 -1.10
N PHE A 290 -10.93 3.22 -2.24
CA PHE A 290 -10.70 4.30 -3.19
C PHE A 290 -11.08 3.92 -4.62
N PHE A 291 -11.56 4.89 -5.38
CA PHE A 291 -11.53 4.86 -6.84
C PHE A 291 -10.50 5.87 -7.33
N ILE A 292 -9.68 5.48 -8.31
CA ILE A 292 -8.68 6.34 -8.91
C ILE A 292 -9.14 6.72 -10.31
N ALA A 293 -9.24 8.01 -10.61
CA ALA A 293 -9.60 8.51 -11.94
C ALA A 293 -8.47 9.34 -12.54
N SER A 294 -8.24 9.15 -13.83
CA SER A 294 -7.48 10.05 -14.69
C SER A 294 -8.25 10.10 -16.01
N PRO A 295 -9.23 11.03 -16.16
CA PRO A 295 -10.16 11.01 -17.29
C PRO A 295 -9.44 10.80 -18.63
N TRP A 296 -8.40 11.58 -18.86
CA TRP A 296 -7.74 11.60 -20.16
C TRP A 296 -6.55 10.64 -20.25
N CYS A 297 -5.94 10.20 -19.13
CA CYS A 297 -4.80 9.28 -19.02
C CYS A 297 -3.86 9.31 -20.24
N GLU A 298 -3.15 10.41 -20.39
CA GLU A 298 -2.24 10.73 -21.51
C GLU A 298 -2.87 11.00 -22.87
N PHE A 299 -4.18 10.92 -23.04
CA PHE A 299 -4.89 11.22 -24.29
C PHE A 299 -5.33 12.69 -24.37
N PRO A 300 -5.52 13.24 -25.59
CA PRO A 300 -6.10 14.57 -25.75
C PRO A 300 -7.53 14.59 -25.21
N SER A 301 -7.91 15.70 -24.56
CA SER A 301 -9.31 15.95 -24.23
C SER A 301 -10.17 15.85 -25.51
N PRO A 302 -11.28 15.10 -25.51
CA PRO A 302 -12.33 15.25 -26.49
C PRO A 302 -12.79 16.71 -26.44
N GLY A 303 -12.80 17.36 -27.59
CA GLY A 303 -13.15 18.78 -27.69
C GLY A 303 -14.50 19.06 -27.04
N GLY A 304 -14.57 20.10 -26.21
CA GLY A 304 -15.81 20.59 -25.60
C GLY A 304 -16.23 19.92 -24.28
N VAL A 305 -15.47 18.95 -23.75
CA VAL A 305 -15.72 18.36 -22.43
C VAL A 305 -14.68 18.86 -21.43
N SER A 306 -15.15 19.56 -20.39
CA SER A 306 -14.29 19.94 -19.27
C SER A 306 -13.88 18.70 -18.48
N ARG A 307 -12.59 18.62 -18.13
CA ARG A 307 -12.05 17.59 -17.22
C ARG A 307 -12.85 17.51 -15.91
N TRP A 308 -13.23 18.66 -15.38
CA TRP A 308 -13.95 18.76 -14.11
C TRP A 308 -15.35 18.19 -14.20
N ASP A 309 -16.04 18.40 -15.33
CA ASP A 309 -17.36 17.82 -15.55
C ASP A 309 -17.27 16.29 -15.62
N ALA A 310 -16.18 15.76 -16.20
CA ALA A 310 -15.90 14.33 -16.20
C ALA A 310 -15.61 13.79 -14.79
N GLU A 311 -14.74 14.44 -14.03
CA GLU A 311 -14.42 14.07 -12.64
C GLU A 311 -15.65 14.17 -11.72
N GLU A 312 -16.46 15.21 -11.86
CA GLU A 312 -17.69 15.40 -11.10
C GLU A 312 -18.71 14.29 -11.39
N LYS A 313 -18.89 13.92 -12.66
CA LYS A 313 -19.78 12.80 -13.02
C LYS A 313 -19.26 11.46 -12.49
N ILE A 314 -17.93 11.23 -12.51
CA ILE A 314 -17.32 10.05 -11.90
C ILE A 314 -17.57 10.06 -10.39
N TYR A 315 -17.34 11.19 -9.72
CA TYR A 315 -17.61 11.35 -8.30
C TYR A 315 -19.07 11.03 -7.95
N ARG A 316 -20.04 11.62 -8.67
CA ARG A 316 -21.47 11.37 -8.46
C ARG A 316 -21.83 9.89 -8.65
N ALA A 317 -21.27 9.26 -9.68
CA ALA A 317 -21.48 7.84 -9.93
C ALA A 317 -20.88 6.96 -8.81
N ILE A 318 -19.67 7.29 -8.31
CA ILE A 318 -19.06 6.59 -7.17
C ILE A 318 -19.92 6.73 -5.92
N LYS A 319 -20.34 7.95 -5.57
CA LYS A 319 -21.15 8.17 -4.36
C LYS A 319 -22.52 7.50 -4.45
N SER A 320 -23.08 7.36 -5.65
CA SER A 320 -24.33 6.62 -5.88
C SER A 320 -24.17 5.11 -5.74
N ILE A 321 -23.09 4.52 -6.27
CA ILE A 321 -22.92 3.05 -6.35
C ILE A 321 -22.15 2.48 -5.16
N SER A 322 -21.20 3.25 -4.62
CA SER A 322 -20.30 2.83 -3.55
C SER A 322 -20.18 3.93 -2.48
N PRO A 323 -21.26 4.25 -1.76
CA PRO A 323 -21.26 5.31 -0.76
C PRO A 323 -20.24 5.02 0.33
N GLY A 324 -19.22 5.86 0.49
CA GLY A 324 -18.11 5.69 1.44
C GLY A 324 -16.77 5.24 0.81
N SER A 325 -16.72 5.05 -0.50
CA SER A 325 -15.44 5.05 -1.23
C SER A 325 -15.06 6.49 -1.62
N ASP A 326 -13.78 6.81 -1.53
CA ASP A 326 -13.25 8.13 -1.88
C ASP A 326 -12.79 8.14 -3.34
N LEU A 327 -12.83 9.33 -3.95
CA LEU A 327 -12.28 9.55 -5.29
C LEU A 327 -10.87 10.13 -5.16
N VAL A 328 -9.91 9.48 -5.81
CA VAL A 328 -8.58 10.02 -6.06
C VAL A 328 -8.48 10.44 -7.51
N VAL A 329 -8.08 11.70 -7.75
CA VAL A 329 -7.78 12.22 -9.08
C VAL A 329 -6.28 12.26 -9.29
N MET A 330 -5.81 11.70 -10.41
CA MET A 330 -4.40 11.72 -10.80
C MET A 330 -4.06 12.99 -11.60
N THR A 331 -2.96 13.64 -11.24
CA THR A 331 -2.52 14.91 -11.85
C THR A 331 -1.58 14.75 -13.03
N TRP A 332 -1.14 13.54 -13.37
CA TRP A 332 -0.23 13.27 -14.49
C TRP A 332 -0.68 13.93 -15.79
N ASP A 333 -1.97 13.78 -16.10
CA ASP A 333 -2.64 14.37 -17.26
C ASP A 333 -2.63 15.91 -17.30
N TRP A 334 -2.36 16.59 -16.18
CA TRP A 334 -2.27 18.06 -16.12
C TRP A 334 -1.03 18.56 -16.87
N PHE A 335 0.02 17.74 -16.91
CA PHE A 335 1.32 18.11 -17.44
C PHE A 335 1.62 17.50 -18.82
N ILE A 336 0.98 16.39 -19.18
CA ILE A 336 1.26 15.68 -20.45
C ILE A 336 1.04 16.52 -21.71
N PRO A 337 -0.05 17.31 -21.84
CA PRO A 337 -0.24 18.15 -23.01
C PRO A 337 0.95 19.11 -23.24
N PHE A 338 1.61 19.56 -22.17
CA PHE A 338 2.83 20.35 -22.26
C PHE A 338 4.05 19.53 -22.71
N TRP A 339 4.26 18.35 -22.14
CA TRP A 339 5.38 17.50 -22.58
C TRP A 339 5.23 17.04 -24.04
N ARG A 340 4.00 16.79 -24.49
CA ARG A 340 3.72 16.48 -25.91
C ARG A 340 3.94 17.66 -26.84
N SER A 341 3.63 18.89 -26.41
CA SER A 341 3.91 20.07 -27.23
C SER A 341 5.42 20.35 -27.36
N LEU A 342 6.24 19.94 -26.38
CA LEU A 342 7.70 19.97 -26.48
C LEU A 342 8.27 18.86 -27.40
N SER A 343 7.69 17.66 -27.41
CA SER A 343 8.24 16.51 -28.15
C SER A 343 7.89 16.47 -29.63
N THR A 344 6.84 17.18 -30.05
CA THR A 344 6.33 17.19 -31.43
C THR A 344 7.01 18.21 -32.36
N GLY A 345 8.04 18.91 -31.90
CA GLY A 345 8.94 19.72 -32.74
C GLY A 345 8.29 20.91 -33.46
N SER A 346 7.05 21.28 -33.12
CA SER A 346 6.27 22.29 -33.84
C SER A 346 6.41 23.72 -33.29
N THR A 347 7.47 24.03 -32.54
CA THR A 347 7.76 25.40 -32.13
C THR A 347 8.97 25.95 -32.88
N GLY A 348 8.67 26.83 -33.85
CA GLY A 348 9.66 27.67 -34.51
C GLY A 348 10.46 28.52 -33.51
N PHE A 349 11.59 29.05 -33.99
CA PHE A 349 12.72 29.68 -33.30
C PHE A 349 12.45 30.75 -32.21
N PHE A 350 11.19 31.10 -31.92
CA PHE A 350 10.76 31.99 -30.83
C PHE A 350 9.84 31.34 -29.78
N GLY A 351 9.41 30.09 -29.97
CA GLY A 351 8.46 29.40 -29.10
C GLY A 351 9.12 28.55 -28.02
N ARG A 352 9.87 29.17 -27.10
CA ARG A 352 10.11 28.52 -25.79
C ARG A 352 8.77 28.49 -25.07
N LEU A 353 8.03 27.38 -25.20
CA LEU A 353 6.80 27.14 -24.43
C LEU A 353 7.13 27.35 -22.95
N ARG A 354 6.61 28.43 -22.36
CA ARG A 354 6.60 28.57 -20.90
C ARG A 354 5.91 27.34 -20.34
N PHE A 355 6.47 26.76 -19.29
CA PHE A 355 5.73 25.80 -18.47
C PHE A 355 4.36 26.43 -18.15
N PRO A 356 3.23 25.75 -18.41
CA PRO A 356 1.93 26.40 -18.50
C PRO A 356 1.36 26.60 -17.10
N PHE A 357 2.09 27.33 -16.24
CA PHE A 357 1.70 27.64 -14.88
C PHE A 357 0.29 28.21 -14.85
N ASP A 358 -0.05 29.13 -15.75
CA ASP A 358 -1.40 29.71 -15.83
C ASP A 358 -2.49 28.66 -16.06
N ARG A 359 -2.21 27.63 -16.89
CA ARG A 359 -3.15 26.54 -17.13
C ARG A 359 -3.24 25.59 -15.93
N ILE A 360 -2.11 25.27 -15.30
CA ILE A 360 -2.07 24.45 -14.09
C ILE A 360 -2.78 25.15 -12.93
N PHE A 361 -2.58 26.45 -12.75
CA PHE A 361 -3.30 27.26 -11.77
C PHE A 361 -4.78 27.36 -12.10
N ALA A 362 -5.16 27.54 -13.37
CA ALA A 362 -6.57 27.51 -13.76
C ALA A 362 -7.21 26.13 -13.51
N GLU A 363 -6.47 25.04 -13.76
CA GLU A 363 -6.89 23.68 -13.45
C GLU A 363 -7.00 23.46 -11.93
N TRP A 364 -6.07 23.97 -11.15
CA TRP A 364 -6.10 23.96 -9.69
C TRP A 364 -7.29 24.76 -9.11
N GLU A 365 -7.51 25.99 -9.58
CA GLU A 365 -8.64 26.82 -9.15
C GLU A 365 -9.99 26.19 -9.55
N ALA A 366 -10.05 25.51 -10.70
CA ALA A 366 -11.23 24.77 -11.09
C ALA A 366 -11.46 23.52 -10.23
N HIS A 367 -10.39 22.83 -9.82
CA HIS A 367 -10.48 21.70 -8.88
C HIS A 367 -11.07 22.12 -7.53
N LYS A 368 -10.87 23.35 -7.06
CA LYS A 368 -11.52 23.86 -5.82
C LYS A 368 -13.05 23.82 -5.86
N LYS A 369 -13.66 23.61 -7.04
CA LYS A 369 -15.10 23.41 -7.21
C LYS A 369 -15.54 21.97 -6.91
N MET A 370 -14.60 21.02 -6.87
CA MET A 370 -14.89 19.64 -6.48
C MET A 370 -15.20 19.55 -4.98
N PRO A 371 -15.99 18.55 -4.56
CA PRO A 371 -16.20 18.24 -3.15
C PRO A 371 -14.87 18.07 -2.41
N GLY A 372 -14.79 18.58 -1.18
CA GLY A 372 -13.55 18.63 -0.40
C GLY A 372 -12.98 17.26 -0.01
N ASP A 373 -13.76 16.18 -0.15
CA ASP A 373 -13.36 14.79 0.09
C ASP A 373 -12.72 14.12 -1.14
N VAL A 374 -12.55 14.82 -2.25
CA VAL A 374 -11.76 14.35 -3.40
C VAL A 374 -10.26 14.50 -3.11
N ILE A 375 -9.51 13.42 -3.29
CA ILE A 375 -8.07 13.35 -3.01
C ILE A 375 -7.29 13.62 -4.30
N ILE A 376 -6.23 14.43 -4.23
CA ILE A 376 -5.32 14.66 -5.35
C ILE A 376 -4.06 13.81 -5.17
N ALA A 377 -3.66 13.08 -6.23
CA ALA A 377 -2.44 12.29 -6.21
C ALA A 377 -1.60 12.50 -7.48
N ASP A 378 -0.28 12.39 -7.31
CA ASP A 378 0.70 12.45 -8.40
C ASP A 378 1.13 11.02 -8.79
N TRP A 379 1.10 10.74 -10.09
CA TRP A 379 1.35 9.41 -10.68
C TRP A 379 2.77 8.92 -10.41
N ASP A 380 3.77 9.80 -10.46
CA ASP A 380 5.18 9.41 -10.35
C ASP A 380 5.62 9.16 -8.91
N ARG A 381 4.82 9.58 -7.93
CA ARG A 381 5.25 9.56 -6.52
C ARG A 381 4.83 8.32 -5.75
N ASN A 382 3.90 7.49 -6.23
CA ASN A 382 3.35 6.34 -5.46
C ASN A 382 2.78 6.71 -4.06
N PHE A 383 2.56 8.00 -3.79
CA PHE A 383 2.06 8.55 -2.53
C PHE A 383 0.84 9.44 -2.79
N PHE A 384 -0.15 9.36 -1.90
CA PHE A 384 -1.38 10.14 -1.99
C PHE A 384 -1.30 11.29 -0.97
N TYR A 385 -1.60 12.51 -1.41
CA TYR A 385 -1.66 13.68 -0.53
C TYR A 385 -3.13 13.95 -0.19
N SER A 386 -3.45 14.14 1.10
CA SER A 386 -4.78 14.69 1.46
C SER A 386 -4.76 16.21 1.29
N ASN A 387 -5.92 16.79 1.00
CA ASN A 387 -6.09 18.25 0.82
C ASN A 387 -5.69 19.07 2.07
N GLU A 388 -5.58 18.44 3.24
CA GLU A 388 -5.25 19.09 4.52
C GLU A 388 -3.79 19.55 4.65
N TRP A 389 -2.92 19.24 3.69
CA TRP A 389 -1.51 19.61 3.70
C TRP A 389 -1.18 20.90 2.93
N PHE A 390 -2.19 21.61 2.39
CA PHE A 390 -2.01 22.80 1.57
C PHE A 390 -2.80 24.01 2.06
#